data_AF-A0A9Q1F015-F1
#
_entry.id   AF-A0A9Q1F015-F1
#
_cell.length_a   1.000
_cell.length_b   1.000
_cell.length_c   1.000
_cell.angle_alpha   90.00
_cell.angle_beta   90.00
_cell.angle_gamma   90.00
#
_symmetry.space_group_name_H-M   'P 1'
#
loop_
_entity.id
_entity.type
_entity.pdbx_description
1 polymer ?
#
loop_
_entity_poly.entity_id
_entity_poly.type
_entity_poly.pdbx_seq_one_letter_code
_entity_poly.pdbx_strand_id
1 'polypeptide(L)'
;MYFNRFLQWKWMERQPVTKNTFRQYRVLGKGGFGEVCACQVRATGKMYACKKLEKKRIKKRKGESMALNEKQILEKVNSRYVVSLAYAYETKDALCLVLTLMNGGDLKFHIYHMGEAGFQENRAVFYAAELCCGLEDLHRERIVYRDLKPENILLDDHGHIRISDLGLAVHVPEGQTIKGRVGTVGYMAPEVVKNERYTFSPDWWALGCLLYEMIEGQSPFQQRKKKIKREDVERLVKEVEEEYSARFSEEAKSLCKMLLAKDPSVRVGCEGGGASEVKAHPLFRFINFKRLEAGILEAPFIPDPQAIYCKDVLDIEQFSTVKGVELEPKDDSFYSKVSTGSVPIPWQNEMIDTECFKELNVFHLDGTVPPDLDWRGQPSPPPKQGLLQRLFGRQDCCGNCSDSEEEPTRL
;
A
#
# COMPACT_ATOMS: atom_id res chain seq x y z
N MET A 1 13.06 -33.47 -11.12
CA MET A 1 13.13 -32.42 -12.15
C MET A 1 12.35 -31.17 -11.73
N TYR A 2 11.02 -31.22 -11.56
CA TYR A 2 10.21 -30.04 -11.19
C TYR A 2 10.64 -29.36 -9.88
N PHE A 3 10.94 -30.12 -8.84
CA PHE A 3 11.45 -29.55 -7.59
C PHE A 3 12.82 -28.86 -7.75
N ASN A 4 13.73 -29.43 -8.56
CA ASN A 4 15.02 -28.79 -8.85
C ASN A 4 14.83 -27.47 -9.61
N ARG A 5 13.87 -27.44 -10.54
CA ARG A 5 13.48 -26.20 -11.23
C ARG A 5 12.88 -25.18 -10.28
N PHE A 6 12.04 -25.61 -9.34
CA PHE A 6 11.58 -24.75 -8.25
C PHE A 6 12.77 -24.16 -7.46
N LEU A 7 13.77 -24.97 -7.10
CA LEU A 7 14.97 -24.49 -6.41
C LEU A 7 15.76 -23.46 -7.23
N GLN A 8 15.85 -23.61 -8.56
CA GLN A 8 16.44 -22.58 -9.43
C GLN A 8 15.64 -21.27 -9.39
N TRP A 9 14.31 -21.33 -9.45
CA TRP A 9 13.45 -20.15 -9.28
C TRP A 9 13.61 -19.50 -7.90
N LYS A 10 13.72 -20.30 -6.84
CA LYS A 10 14.03 -19.80 -5.49
C LYS A 10 15.42 -19.18 -5.41
N TRP A 11 16.41 -19.73 -6.12
CA TRP A 11 17.75 -19.14 -6.18
C TRP A 11 17.74 -17.78 -6.91
N MET A 12 16.97 -17.66 -7.99
CA MET A 12 16.77 -16.38 -8.70
C MET A 12 16.06 -15.34 -7.82
N GLU A 13 15.00 -15.75 -7.11
CA GLU A 13 14.29 -14.90 -6.16
C GLU A 13 15.25 -14.30 -5.13
N ARG A 14 16.20 -15.09 -4.63
CA ARG A 14 17.15 -14.69 -3.57
C ARG A 14 18.37 -13.90 -4.06
N GLN A 15 18.46 -13.57 -5.35
CA GLN A 15 19.55 -12.73 -5.82
C GLN A 15 19.48 -11.31 -5.20
N PRO A 16 20.63 -10.66 -4.95
CA PRO A 16 20.65 -9.33 -4.35
C PRO A 16 19.86 -8.30 -5.15
N VAL A 17 19.06 -7.50 -4.43
CA VAL A 17 18.29 -6.39 -5.01
C VAL A 17 19.01 -5.08 -4.73
N THR A 18 19.23 -4.27 -5.75
CA THR A 18 19.90 -2.96 -5.62
C THR A 18 19.17 -1.91 -6.43
N LYS A 19 19.63 -0.66 -6.36
CA LYS A 19 19.11 0.42 -7.24
C LYS A 19 19.16 0.07 -8.73
N ASN A 20 20.08 -0.82 -9.15
CA ASN A 20 20.27 -1.21 -10.54
C ASN A 20 19.19 -2.18 -11.04
N THR A 21 18.47 -2.85 -10.14
CA THR A 21 17.33 -3.72 -10.48
C THR A 21 16.20 -2.91 -11.13
N PHE A 22 16.13 -1.60 -10.85
CA PHE A 22 15.02 -0.73 -11.24
C PHE A 22 15.45 0.38 -12.20
N ARG A 23 14.49 0.87 -12.99
CA ARG A 23 14.51 2.19 -13.64
C ARG A 23 13.51 3.08 -12.90
N GLN A 24 13.93 4.28 -12.50
CA GLN A 24 13.06 5.24 -11.83
C GLN A 24 12.39 6.18 -12.84
N TYR A 25 11.18 6.60 -12.50
CA TYR A 25 10.34 7.54 -13.26
C TYR A 25 9.87 8.67 -12.34
N ARG A 26 8.82 9.39 -12.74
CA ARG A 26 8.28 10.55 -12.03
C ARG A 26 7.90 10.26 -10.58
N VAL A 27 7.97 11.31 -9.76
CA VAL A 27 7.40 11.33 -8.41
C VAL A 27 5.87 11.27 -8.50
N LEU A 28 5.26 10.43 -7.68
CA LEU A 28 3.81 10.22 -7.57
C LEU A 28 3.23 10.95 -6.35
N GLY A 29 4.04 11.12 -5.30
CA GLY A 29 3.60 11.77 -4.08
C GLY A 29 4.70 11.88 -3.02
N LYS A 30 4.32 12.43 -1.88
CA LYS A 30 5.21 12.73 -0.75
C LYS A 30 4.65 12.12 0.53
N GLY A 31 5.46 11.32 1.21
CA GLY A 31 5.14 10.71 2.50
C GLY A 31 5.89 11.36 3.66
N GLY A 32 5.67 10.88 4.89
CA GLY A 32 6.27 11.47 6.09
C GLY A 32 7.81 11.45 6.13
N PHE A 33 8.44 10.45 5.51
CA PHE A 33 9.89 10.23 5.54
C PHE A 33 10.60 10.42 4.18
N GLY A 34 9.88 10.81 3.13
CA GLY A 34 10.46 10.98 1.80
C GLY A 34 9.39 10.94 0.72
N GLU A 35 9.78 10.54 -0.48
CA GLU A 35 8.93 10.57 -1.68
C GLU A 35 8.50 9.17 -2.12
N VAL A 36 7.44 9.13 -2.93
CA VAL A 36 7.02 7.94 -3.68
C VAL A 36 7.19 8.25 -5.16
N CYS A 37 7.89 7.39 -5.89
CA CYS A 37 8.08 7.54 -7.33
C CYS A 37 7.66 6.27 -8.08
N ALA A 38 7.27 6.39 -9.34
CA ALA A 38 7.07 5.21 -10.19
C ALA A 38 8.44 4.58 -10.50
N CYS A 39 8.51 3.26 -10.51
CA CYS A 39 9.68 2.52 -10.94
C CYS A 39 9.28 1.29 -11.78
N GLN A 40 10.22 0.78 -12.56
CA GLN A 40 10.04 -0.42 -13.36
C GLN A 40 11.17 -1.40 -13.05
N VAL A 41 10.82 -2.67 -12.83
CA VAL A 41 11.82 -3.74 -12.78
C VAL A 41 12.39 -3.90 -14.18
N ARG A 42 13.70 -3.71 -14.32
CA ARG A 42 14.35 -3.75 -15.65
C ARG A 42 14.20 -5.09 -16.34
N ALA A 43 14.15 -6.14 -15.54
CA ALA A 43 14.12 -7.51 -15.97
C ALA A 43 12.81 -7.89 -16.66
N THR A 44 11.71 -7.62 -15.97
CA THR A 44 10.37 -8.09 -16.31
C THR A 44 9.52 -7.01 -16.97
N GLY A 45 9.93 -5.75 -16.86
CA GLY A 45 9.14 -4.61 -17.29
C GLY A 45 7.98 -4.26 -16.36
N LYS A 46 7.77 -4.98 -15.24
CA LYS A 46 6.67 -4.71 -14.31
C LYS A 46 6.84 -3.35 -13.62
N MET A 47 5.75 -2.59 -13.60
CA MET A 47 5.67 -1.27 -12.98
C MET A 47 5.29 -1.38 -11.50
N TYR A 48 5.91 -0.54 -10.67
CA TYR A 48 5.70 -0.44 -9.22
C TYR A 48 5.77 1.01 -8.74
N ALA A 49 5.37 1.23 -7.49
CA ALA A 49 5.65 2.44 -6.74
C ALA A 49 6.83 2.19 -5.78
N CYS A 50 7.85 3.04 -5.79
CA CYS A 50 8.98 3.00 -4.86
C CYS A 50 8.84 4.09 -3.81
N LYS A 51 8.42 3.72 -2.59
CA LYS A 51 8.40 4.58 -1.41
C LYS A 51 9.82 4.66 -0.85
N LYS A 52 10.47 5.82 -1.01
CA LYS A 52 11.82 6.12 -0.51
C LYS A 52 11.72 6.79 0.86
N LEU A 53 12.33 6.19 1.86
CA LEU A 53 12.41 6.71 3.22
C LEU A 53 13.84 7.21 3.47
N GLU A 54 14.04 8.53 3.56
CA GLU A 54 15.36 9.15 3.75
C GLU A 54 15.97 8.74 5.10
N LYS A 55 17.16 8.11 5.08
CA LYS A 55 17.84 7.59 6.30
C LYS A 55 18.05 8.68 7.36
N LYS A 56 18.53 9.85 6.93
CA LYS A 56 18.73 11.00 7.83
C LYS A 56 17.42 11.51 8.46
N ARG A 57 16.32 11.45 7.71
CA ARG A 57 14.99 11.89 8.19
C ARG A 57 14.39 10.89 9.17
N ILE A 58 14.56 9.59 8.91
CA ILE A 58 14.21 8.52 9.86
C ILE A 58 14.93 8.76 11.19
N LYS A 59 16.27 8.89 11.16
CA LYS A 59 17.09 9.10 12.35
C LYS A 59 16.69 10.37 13.12
N LYS A 60 16.52 11.50 12.41
CA LYS A 60 16.09 12.77 13.02
C LYS A 60 14.75 12.66 13.76
N ARG A 61 13.82 11.85 13.24
CA ARG A 61 12.47 11.69 13.79
C ARG A 61 12.32 10.46 14.68
N LYS A 62 13.38 9.68 14.89
CA LYS A 62 13.34 8.39 15.60
C LYS A 62 12.28 7.43 15.02
N GLY A 63 12.22 7.36 13.68
CA GLY A 63 11.20 6.65 12.92
C GLY A 63 11.54 5.19 12.60
N GLU A 64 12.59 4.62 13.18
CA GLU A 64 13.14 3.30 12.83
C GLU A 64 12.10 2.20 13.08
N SER A 65 11.44 2.22 14.24
CA SER A 65 10.41 1.25 14.60
C SER A 65 9.20 1.31 13.66
N MET A 66 8.80 2.52 13.26
CA MET A 66 7.68 2.73 12.35
C MET A 66 7.98 2.20 10.94
N ALA A 67 9.16 2.48 10.42
CA ALA A 67 9.59 2.00 9.10
C ALA A 67 9.74 0.47 9.07
N LEU A 68 10.32 -0.13 10.12
CA LEU A 68 10.44 -1.59 10.22
C LEU A 68 9.07 -2.26 10.35
N ASN A 69 8.19 -1.68 11.17
CA ASN A 69 6.84 -2.20 11.39
C ASN A 69 6.00 -2.15 10.10
N GLU A 70 6.02 -1.04 9.36
CA GLU A 70 5.34 -0.94 8.06
C GLU A 70 5.81 -2.05 7.11
N LYS A 71 7.13 -2.21 6.98
CA LYS A 71 7.72 -3.23 6.13
C LYS A 71 7.32 -4.65 6.54
N GLN A 72 7.38 -4.97 7.84
CA GLN A 72 7.05 -6.30 8.34
C GLN A 72 5.58 -6.66 8.15
N ILE A 73 4.68 -5.69 8.34
CA ILE A 73 3.25 -5.90 8.10
C ILE A 73 3.01 -6.13 6.61
N LEU A 74 3.59 -5.29 5.74
CA LEU A 74 3.46 -5.43 4.29
C LEU A 74 4.05 -6.74 3.73
N GLU A 75 5.09 -7.30 4.34
CA GLU A 75 5.60 -8.63 3.98
C GLU A 75 4.64 -9.77 4.35
N LYS A 76 3.88 -9.61 5.44
CA LYS A 76 2.99 -10.65 5.96
C LYS A 76 1.63 -10.64 5.25
N VAL A 77 1.11 -9.46 4.95
CA VAL A 77 -0.24 -9.30 4.40
C VAL A 77 -0.26 -9.63 2.90
N ASN A 78 -1.09 -10.59 2.52
CA ASN A 78 -1.38 -10.93 1.13
C ASN A 78 -2.88 -10.75 0.86
N SER A 79 -3.29 -9.52 0.54
CA SER A 79 -4.67 -9.15 0.26
C SER A 79 -4.78 -8.42 -1.08
N ARG A 80 -5.89 -8.62 -1.78
CA ARG A 80 -6.26 -7.85 -2.98
C ARG A 80 -6.52 -6.38 -2.63
N TYR A 81 -6.94 -6.08 -1.40
CA TYR A 81 -7.40 -4.76 -0.96
C TYR A 81 -6.35 -4.02 -0.13
N VAL A 82 -5.12 -4.52 -0.06
CA VAL A 82 -3.97 -3.87 0.55
C VAL A 82 -2.84 -3.83 -0.48
N VAL A 83 -2.07 -2.75 -0.54
CA VAL A 83 -0.88 -2.69 -1.40
C VAL A 83 0.12 -3.77 -0.98
N SER A 84 0.69 -4.48 -1.94
CA SER A 84 1.65 -5.56 -1.68
C SER A 84 3.08 -5.04 -1.80
N LEU A 85 3.96 -5.44 -0.89
CA LEU A 85 5.39 -5.18 -0.98
C LEU A 85 6.06 -6.27 -1.81
N ALA A 86 6.69 -5.89 -2.93
CA ALA A 86 7.44 -6.80 -3.79
C ALA A 86 8.94 -6.82 -3.49
N TYR A 87 9.51 -5.69 -3.08
CA TYR A 87 10.93 -5.60 -2.75
C TYR A 87 11.20 -4.60 -1.62
N ALA A 88 12.17 -4.91 -0.77
CA ALA A 88 12.73 -3.99 0.21
C ALA A 88 14.26 -3.96 0.10
N TYR A 89 14.83 -2.80 -0.20
CA TYR A 89 16.27 -2.64 -0.39
C TYR A 89 16.74 -1.28 0.12
N GLU A 90 18.05 -1.08 0.21
CA GLU A 90 18.63 0.20 0.59
C GLU A 90 19.47 0.83 -0.52
N THR A 91 19.64 2.13 -0.40
CA THR A 91 20.59 2.94 -1.16
C THR A 91 21.51 3.67 -0.18
N LYS A 92 22.42 4.49 -0.70
CA LYS A 92 23.26 5.36 0.12
C LYS A 92 22.44 6.23 1.08
N ASP A 93 21.34 6.81 0.59
CA ASP A 93 20.61 7.87 1.30
C ASP A 93 19.21 7.47 1.78
N ALA A 94 18.65 6.35 1.28
CA ALA A 94 17.27 5.95 1.57
C ALA A 94 17.08 4.44 1.72
N LEU A 95 16.07 4.06 2.51
CA LEU A 95 15.44 2.73 2.46
C LEU A 95 14.30 2.77 1.44
N CYS A 96 14.14 1.72 0.65
CA CYS A 96 13.19 1.68 -0.46
C CYS A 96 12.23 0.50 -0.28
N LEU A 97 10.93 0.81 -0.26
CA LEU A 97 9.85 -0.18 -0.30
C LEU A 97 9.19 -0.12 -1.69
N VAL A 98 9.27 -1.21 -2.44
CA VAL A 98 8.68 -1.34 -3.78
C VAL A 98 7.31 -2.00 -3.65
N LEU A 99 6.27 -1.20 -3.87
CA LEU A 99 4.87 -1.50 -3.59
C LEU A 99 4.07 -1.57 -4.88
N THR A 100 2.92 -2.26 -4.85
CA THR A 100 1.90 -2.19 -5.92
C THR A 100 1.70 -0.75 -6.39
N LEU A 101 1.81 -0.52 -7.70
CA LEU A 101 1.54 0.78 -8.30
C LEU A 101 0.02 1.00 -8.41
N MET A 102 -0.44 2.15 -7.94
CA MET A 102 -1.85 2.56 -7.95
C MET A 102 -1.97 3.87 -8.72
N ASN A 103 -2.23 3.78 -10.03
CA ASN A 103 -2.20 4.92 -10.96
C ASN A 103 -3.45 5.80 -10.90
N GLY A 104 -4.56 5.28 -10.38
CA GLY A 104 -5.84 5.96 -10.29
C GLY A 104 -5.87 7.08 -9.24
N GLY A 105 -4.79 7.34 -8.51
CA GLY A 105 -4.74 8.37 -7.47
C GLY A 105 -5.44 7.98 -6.18
N ASP A 106 -5.47 8.91 -5.21
CA ASP A 106 -6.06 8.70 -3.89
C ASP A 106 -7.54 9.14 -3.82
N LEU A 107 -8.33 8.54 -2.92
CA LEU A 107 -9.74 8.87 -2.76
C LEU A 107 -9.97 10.34 -2.40
N LYS A 108 -9.02 11.01 -1.72
CA LYS A 108 -9.17 12.45 -1.45
C LYS A 108 -9.22 13.24 -2.74
N PHE A 109 -8.37 12.94 -3.72
CA PHE A 109 -8.41 13.59 -5.02
C PHE A 109 -9.78 13.39 -5.67
N HIS A 110 -10.26 12.15 -5.70
CA HIS A 110 -11.55 11.79 -6.28
C HIS A 110 -12.73 12.48 -5.59
N ILE A 111 -12.79 12.50 -4.26
CA ILE A 111 -13.89 13.13 -3.50
C ILE A 111 -13.94 14.64 -3.73
N TYR A 112 -12.78 15.30 -3.86
CA TYR A 112 -12.69 16.74 -3.68
C TYR A 112 -12.33 17.55 -4.93
N HIS A 113 -11.83 16.89 -5.98
CA HIS A 113 -11.31 17.56 -7.18
C HIS A 113 -11.92 17.02 -8.48
N MET A 114 -12.73 15.97 -8.44
CA MET A 114 -13.44 15.44 -9.62
C MET A 114 -14.85 16.01 -9.78
N GLY A 115 -14.96 17.34 -9.85
CA GLY A 115 -16.22 18.05 -10.04
C GLY A 115 -16.90 18.44 -8.72
N GLU A 116 -18.19 18.13 -8.59
CA GLU A 116 -18.92 18.34 -7.33
C GLU A 116 -18.38 17.39 -6.26
N ALA A 117 -18.20 17.90 -5.03
CA ALA A 117 -17.60 17.10 -3.96
C ALA A 117 -18.49 15.90 -3.58
N GLY A 118 -17.85 14.76 -3.33
CA GLY A 118 -18.51 13.49 -3.02
C GLY A 118 -18.78 12.62 -4.25
N PHE A 119 -19.42 11.49 -4.03
CA PHE A 119 -19.74 10.47 -5.04
C PHE A 119 -21.24 10.18 -5.06
N GLN A 120 -21.68 9.59 -6.17
CA GLN A 120 -22.94 8.86 -6.17
C GLN A 120 -22.86 7.68 -5.20
N GLU A 121 -23.98 7.37 -4.53
CA GLU A 121 -24.03 6.38 -3.47
C GLU A 121 -23.55 5.00 -3.93
N ASN A 122 -23.87 4.57 -5.15
CA ASN A 122 -23.41 3.28 -5.72
C ASN A 122 -21.87 3.15 -5.72
N ARG A 123 -21.15 4.24 -6.04
CA ARG A 123 -19.69 4.28 -6.04
C ARG A 123 -19.14 4.24 -4.62
N ALA A 124 -19.74 5.00 -3.70
CA ALA A 124 -19.36 5.00 -2.28
C ALA A 124 -19.58 3.62 -1.64
N VAL A 125 -20.71 2.97 -1.93
CA VAL A 125 -21.05 1.62 -1.44
C VAL A 125 -20.07 0.57 -1.97
N PHE A 126 -19.70 0.64 -3.25
CA PHE A 126 -18.72 -0.28 -3.84
C PHE A 126 -17.37 -0.17 -3.13
N TYR A 127 -16.82 1.04 -2.97
CA TYR A 127 -15.55 1.24 -2.27
C TYR A 127 -15.64 0.88 -0.78
N ALA A 128 -16.75 1.18 -0.10
CA ALA A 128 -16.95 0.75 1.28
C ALA A 128 -16.97 -0.79 1.42
N ALA A 129 -17.52 -1.51 0.44
CA ALA A 129 -17.49 -2.97 0.42
C ALA A 129 -16.08 -3.53 0.22
N GLU A 130 -15.27 -2.94 -0.67
CA GLU A 130 -13.86 -3.31 -0.84
C GLU A 130 -13.03 -3.01 0.41
N LEU A 131 -13.25 -1.84 1.04
CA LEU A 131 -12.60 -1.47 2.29
C LEU A 131 -12.97 -2.42 3.42
N CYS A 132 -14.24 -2.83 3.51
CA CYS A 132 -14.68 -3.82 4.49
C CYS A 132 -13.89 -5.14 4.33
N CYS A 133 -13.66 -5.60 3.10
CA CYS A 133 -12.85 -6.80 2.83
C CYS A 133 -11.37 -6.58 3.19
N GLY A 134 -10.79 -5.42 2.86
CA GLY A 134 -9.41 -5.11 3.22
C GLY A 134 -9.18 -5.02 4.73
N LEU A 135 -10.13 -4.45 5.47
CA LEU A 135 -10.11 -4.44 6.94
C LEU A 135 -10.25 -5.85 7.50
N GLU A 136 -11.15 -6.67 6.94
CA GLU A 136 -11.29 -8.06 7.34
C GLU A 136 -9.98 -8.85 7.17
N ASP A 137 -9.29 -8.68 6.04
CA ASP A 137 -8.02 -9.35 5.78
C ASP A 137 -6.94 -8.94 6.79
N LEU A 138 -6.85 -7.65 7.14
CA LEU A 138 -5.94 -7.16 8.17
C LEU A 138 -6.31 -7.71 9.56
N HIS A 139 -7.59 -7.68 9.92
CA HIS A 139 -8.08 -8.14 11.23
C HIS A 139 -7.90 -9.65 11.40
N ARG A 140 -8.04 -10.43 10.32
CA ARG A 140 -7.76 -11.88 10.28
C ARG A 140 -6.30 -12.18 10.61
N GLU A 141 -5.39 -11.32 10.14
CA GLU A 141 -3.97 -11.36 10.49
C GLU A 141 -3.65 -10.69 11.83
N ARG A 142 -4.68 -10.36 12.62
CA ARG A 142 -4.60 -9.71 13.92
C ARG A 142 -3.95 -8.32 13.87
N ILE A 143 -4.08 -7.61 12.75
CA ILE A 143 -3.54 -6.27 12.56
C ILE A 143 -4.67 -5.25 12.60
N VAL A 144 -4.54 -4.21 13.43
CA VAL A 144 -5.40 -3.02 13.37
C VAL A 144 -4.68 -1.91 12.57
N TYR A 145 -5.40 -1.25 11.66
CA TYR A 145 -4.80 -0.33 10.69
C TYR A 145 -4.59 1.08 11.24
N ARG A 146 -5.59 1.65 11.95
CA ARG A 146 -5.55 2.92 12.71
C ARG A 146 -5.35 4.22 11.92
N ASP A 147 -5.25 4.19 10.59
CA ASP A 147 -5.12 5.41 9.78
C ASP A 147 -5.95 5.38 8.49
N LEU A 148 -7.16 4.84 8.59
CA LEU A 148 -8.12 4.82 7.48
C LEU A 148 -8.69 6.23 7.23
N LYS A 149 -8.40 6.77 6.04
CA LYS A 149 -8.77 8.11 5.56
C LYS A 149 -8.62 8.19 4.03
N PRO A 150 -9.20 9.19 3.34
CA PRO A 150 -9.22 9.24 1.88
C PRO A 150 -7.83 9.27 1.23
N GLU A 151 -6.84 9.91 1.87
CA GLU A 151 -5.46 9.96 1.37
C GLU A 151 -4.79 8.60 1.24
N ASN A 152 -5.19 7.64 2.07
CA ASN A 152 -4.52 6.34 2.17
C ASN A 152 -5.20 5.26 1.33
N ILE A 153 -6.29 5.59 0.63
CA ILE A 153 -7.01 4.65 -0.25
C ILE A 153 -6.72 5.02 -1.69
N LEU A 154 -6.05 4.13 -2.41
CA LEU A 154 -5.57 4.37 -3.76
C LEU A 154 -6.34 3.52 -4.77
N LEU A 155 -6.53 4.04 -5.99
CA LEU A 155 -7.20 3.32 -7.08
C LEU A 155 -6.18 2.74 -8.07
N ASP A 156 -6.46 1.54 -8.58
CA ASP A 156 -5.72 0.98 -9.72
C ASP A 156 -6.34 1.39 -11.06
N ASP A 157 -5.73 0.96 -12.16
CA ASP A 157 -6.16 1.29 -13.53
C ASP A 157 -7.57 0.75 -13.88
N HIS A 158 -8.08 -0.23 -13.12
CA HIS A 158 -9.40 -0.83 -13.31
C HIS A 158 -10.44 -0.24 -12.35
N GLY A 159 -10.05 0.72 -11.51
CA GLY A 159 -10.93 1.41 -10.58
C GLY A 159 -11.13 0.72 -9.24
N HIS A 160 -10.39 -0.36 -8.96
CA HIS A 160 -10.42 -1.04 -7.66
C HIS A 160 -9.52 -0.34 -6.65
N ILE A 161 -9.94 -0.34 -5.39
CA ILE A 161 -9.20 0.34 -4.33
C ILE A 161 -8.27 -0.59 -3.55
N ARG A 162 -7.19 -0.02 -3.01
CA ARG A 162 -6.36 -0.66 -2.00
C ARG A 162 -6.00 0.30 -0.86
N ILE A 163 -5.97 -0.24 0.34
CA ILE A 163 -5.41 0.37 1.54
C ILE A 163 -3.88 0.47 1.37
N SER A 164 -3.34 1.65 1.65
CA SER A 164 -1.91 1.95 1.60
C SER A 164 -1.40 2.58 2.91
N ASP A 165 -0.10 2.84 3.02
CA ASP A 165 0.55 3.47 4.19
C ASP A 165 0.24 2.79 5.54
N LEU A 166 0.90 1.67 5.82
CA LEU A 166 0.67 0.87 7.03
C LEU A 166 1.59 1.29 8.20
N GLY A 167 2.14 2.51 8.15
CA GLY A 167 3.07 3.02 9.17
C GLY A 167 2.49 3.06 10.58
N LEU A 168 1.18 3.27 10.71
CA LEU A 168 0.49 3.27 12.01
C LEU A 168 -0.20 1.94 12.35
N ALA A 169 -0.18 0.95 11.46
CA ALA A 169 -0.77 -0.35 11.72
C ALA A 169 -0.01 -1.08 12.84
N VAL A 170 -0.66 -1.97 13.58
CA VAL A 170 0.00 -2.74 14.64
C VAL A 170 -0.67 -4.09 14.83
N HIS A 171 0.14 -5.10 15.15
CA HIS A 171 -0.35 -6.41 15.55
C HIS A 171 -0.95 -6.36 16.96
N VAL A 172 -2.17 -6.87 17.10
CA VAL A 172 -2.91 -7.03 18.36
C VAL A 172 -2.81 -8.49 18.79
N PRO A 173 -2.00 -8.83 19.81
CA PRO A 173 -1.89 -10.21 20.27
C PRO A 173 -3.25 -10.81 20.62
N GLU A 174 -3.39 -12.12 20.41
CA GLU A 174 -4.64 -12.83 20.71
C GLU A 174 -4.99 -12.70 22.20
N GLY A 175 -6.28 -12.46 22.50
CA GLY A 175 -6.76 -12.23 23.86
C GLY A 175 -6.29 -10.92 24.51
N GLN A 176 -5.54 -10.08 23.81
CA GLN A 176 -5.02 -8.81 24.33
C GLN A 176 -5.65 -7.59 23.66
N THR A 177 -5.53 -6.46 24.34
CA THR A 177 -5.86 -5.13 23.83
C THR A 177 -4.62 -4.25 23.81
N ILE A 178 -4.60 -3.29 22.89
CA ILE A 178 -3.53 -2.30 22.80
C ILE A 178 -4.02 -0.94 23.31
N LYS A 179 -3.07 -0.05 23.58
CA LYS A 179 -3.33 1.34 23.94
C LYS A 179 -2.42 2.24 23.11
N GLY A 180 -2.98 3.29 22.53
CA GLY A 180 -2.20 4.26 21.78
C GLY A 180 -3.09 5.30 21.11
N ARG A 181 -2.75 6.58 21.32
CA ARG A 181 -3.45 7.72 20.74
C ARG A 181 -2.76 8.14 19.44
N VAL A 182 -3.04 7.41 18.37
CA VAL A 182 -2.46 7.61 17.04
C VAL A 182 -3.55 7.61 15.97
N GLY A 183 -3.25 8.19 14.82
CA GLY A 183 -4.18 8.35 13.70
C GLY A 183 -4.40 9.81 13.34
N THR A 184 -5.22 10.04 12.33
CA THR A 184 -5.52 11.38 11.80
C THR A 184 -6.71 12.01 12.53
N VAL A 185 -6.59 13.29 12.91
CA VAL A 185 -7.68 14.05 13.56
C VAL A 185 -8.92 14.04 12.67
N GLY A 186 -10.09 13.78 13.26
CA GLY A 186 -11.35 13.60 12.54
C GLY A 186 -11.68 12.14 12.17
N TYR A 187 -10.67 11.27 12.05
CA TYR A 187 -10.83 9.83 11.79
C TYR A 187 -10.53 8.95 13.00
N MET A 188 -9.84 9.48 14.02
CA MET A 188 -9.63 8.77 15.28
C MET A 188 -10.98 8.54 15.99
N ALA A 189 -11.26 7.29 16.33
CA ALA A 189 -12.44 6.89 17.08
C ALA A 189 -12.47 7.47 18.51
N PRO A 190 -13.65 7.61 19.15
CA PRO A 190 -13.77 8.17 20.48
C PRO A 190 -12.87 7.50 21.53
N GLU A 191 -12.78 6.16 21.53
CA GLU A 191 -11.93 5.40 22.44
C GLU A 191 -10.43 5.68 22.22
N VAL A 192 -10.01 6.00 21.00
CA VAL A 192 -8.63 6.41 20.68
C VAL A 192 -8.35 7.81 21.21
N VAL A 193 -9.29 8.75 20.99
CA VAL A 193 -9.19 10.13 21.48
C VAL A 193 -9.13 10.18 23.01
N LYS A 194 -9.95 9.36 23.68
CA LYS A 194 -9.99 9.18 25.14
C LYS A 194 -8.79 8.39 25.69
N ASN A 195 -7.93 7.85 24.81
CA ASN A 195 -6.77 7.04 25.18
C ASN A 195 -7.19 5.82 26.03
N GLU A 196 -8.24 5.13 25.58
CA GLU A 196 -8.71 3.87 26.13
C GLU A 196 -8.00 2.69 25.45
N ARG A 197 -8.24 1.47 25.95
CA ARG A 197 -7.74 0.24 25.34
C ARG A 197 -8.71 -0.21 24.25
N TYR A 198 -8.17 -0.71 23.13
CA TYR A 198 -8.96 -1.15 21.99
C TYR A 198 -8.31 -2.32 21.25
N THR A 199 -9.08 -2.93 20.34
CA THR A 199 -8.62 -3.94 19.39
C THR A 199 -8.77 -3.41 17.97
N PHE A 200 -9.88 -3.69 17.29
CA PHE A 200 -10.13 -3.36 15.89
C PHE A 200 -11.22 -2.29 15.69
N SER A 201 -11.93 -1.93 16.76
CA SER A 201 -13.01 -0.95 16.73
C SER A 201 -12.68 0.40 16.07
N PRO A 202 -11.43 0.93 16.12
CA PRO A 202 -11.12 2.18 15.44
C PRO A 202 -11.22 2.11 13.91
N ASP A 203 -10.98 0.94 13.31
CA ASP A 203 -11.03 0.79 11.87
C ASP A 203 -12.47 0.82 11.34
N TRP A 204 -13.41 0.22 12.07
CA TRP A 204 -14.84 0.28 11.73
C TRP A 204 -15.41 1.68 11.88
N TRP A 205 -15.00 2.42 12.92
CA TRP A 205 -15.32 3.85 13.04
C TRP A 205 -14.84 4.64 11.82
N ALA A 206 -13.57 4.44 11.45
CA ALA A 206 -12.98 5.17 10.33
C ALA A 206 -13.62 4.77 8.98
N LEU A 207 -14.13 3.54 8.83
CA LEU A 207 -14.96 3.15 7.69
C LEU A 207 -16.26 3.95 7.65
N GLY A 208 -16.89 4.19 8.80
CA GLY A 208 -18.05 5.08 8.92
C GLY A 208 -17.73 6.51 8.51
N CYS A 209 -16.59 7.06 8.96
CA CYS A 209 -16.12 8.39 8.53
C CYS A 209 -15.89 8.46 7.01
N LEU A 210 -15.28 7.43 6.42
CA LEU A 210 -15.03 7.37 4.98
C LEU A 210 -16.31 7.25 4.16
N LEU A 211 -17.24 6.37 4.55
CA LEU A 211 -18.52 6.23 3.86
C LEU A 211 -19.30 7.55 3.89
N TYR A 212 -19.33 8.22 5.05
CA TYR A 212 -19.94 9.53 5.18
C TYR A 212 -19.29 10.54 4.23
N GLU A 213 -17.96 10.65 4.26
CA GLU A 213 -17.23 11.65 3.47
C GLU A 213 -17.31 11.40 1.96
N MET A 214 -17.38 10.14 1.54
CA MET A 214 -17.62 9.75 0.15
C MET A 214 -19.00 10.22 -0.34
N ILE A 215 -20.06 10.16 0.48
CA ILE A 215 -21.42 10.56 0.07
C ILE A 215 -21.61 12.08 0.21
N GLU A 216 -21.26 12.63 1.36
CA GLU A 216 -21.50 14.04 1.70
C GLU A 216 -20.49 14.97 1.00
N GLY A 217 -19.29 14.49 0.67
CA GLY A 217 -18.22 15.33 0.12
C GLY A 217 -17.53 16.22 1.16
N GLN A 218 -17.66 15.89 2.45
CA GLN A 218 -16.96 16.51 3.58
C GLN A 218 -16.91 15.55 4.78
N SER A 219 -15.93 15.75 5.67
CA SER A 219 -15.80 14.95 6.90
C SER A 219 -16.96 15.22 7.88
N PRO A 220 -17.44 14.19 8.61
CA PRO A 220 -18.57 14.34 9.56
C PRO A 220 -18.26 15.30 10.73
N PHE A 221 -16.98 15.47 11.09
CA PHE A 221 -16.57 16.28 12.24
C PHE A 221 -15.67 17.46 11.87
N GLN A 222 -15.36 17.64 10.57
CA GLN A 222 -14.51 18.71 10.10
C GLN A 222 -14.97 19.26 8.75
N GLN A 223 -15.57 20.45 8.78
CA GLN A 223 -15.98 21.13 7.55
C GLN A 223 -14.77 21.61 6.72
N ARG A 224 -14.87 21.44 5.41
CA ARG A 224 -13.81 21.82 4.46
C ARG A 224 -13.55 23.34 4.53
N LYS A 225 -12.27 23.73 4.44
CA LYS A 225 -11.78 25.13 4.49
C LYS A 225 -11.98 25.88 5.82
N LYS A 226 -12.68 25.30 6.81
CA LYS A 226 -12.71 25.85 8.17
C LYS A 226 -11.49 25.36 8.95
N LYS A 227 -10.64 26.28 9.38
CA LYS A 227 -9.57 25.99 10.34
C LYS A 227 -10.20 25.83 11.72
N ILE A 228 -10.52 24.59 12.07
CA ILE A 228 -11.00 24.22 13.40
C ILE A 228 -9.79 23.73 14.21
N LYS A 229 -9.72 24.07 15.50
CA LYS A 229 -8.63 23.59 16.36
C LYS A 229 -8.77 22.08 16.57
N ARG A 230 -7.65 21.42 16.81
CA ARG A 230 -7.63 19.96 17.04
C ARG A 230 -8.54 19.56 18.20
N GLU A 231 -8.50 20.32 19.29
CA GLU A 231 -9.26 20.05 20.51
C GLU A 231 -10.78 20.15 20.27
N ASP A 232 -11.19 21.05 19.38
CA ASP A 232 -12.59 21.22 19.01
C ASP A 232 -13.09 20.03 18.18
N VAL A 233 -12.32 19.57 17.19
CA VAL A 233 -12.68 18.36 16.42
C VAL A 233 -12.75 17.13 17.32
N GLU A 234 -11.79 16.98 18.25
CA GLU A 234 -11.79 15.89 19.22
C GLU A 234 -13.00 15.95 20.17
N ARG A 235 -13.48 17.15 20.53
CA ARG A 235 -14.73 17.33 21.28
C ARG A 235 -15.95 16.90 20.47
N LEU A 236 -16.03 17.31 19.21
CA LEU A 236 -17.13 16.92 18.30
C LEU A 236 -17.21 15.39 18.17
N VAL A 237 -16.08 14.72 17.92
CA VAL A 237 -16.01 13.25 17.84
C VAL A 237 -16.58 12.59 19.11
N LYS A 238 -16.29 13.14 20.30
CA LYS A 238 -16.74 12.57 21.58
C LYS A 238 -18.20 12.84 21.92
N GLU A 239 -18.74 13.98 21.52
CA GLU A 239 -19.99 14.51 22.11
C GLU A 239 -21.11 14.75 21.09
N VAL A 240 -20.78 15.01 19.83
CA VAL A 240 -21.76 15.49 18.84
C VAL A 240 -22.07 14.37 17.85
N GLU A 241 -23.35 14.10 17.64
CA GLU A 241 -23.82 13.21 16.57
C GLU A 241 -23.64 13.89 15.21
N GLU A 242 -23.30 13.10 14.21
CA GLU A 242 -23.14 13.56 12.84
C GLU A 242 -24.50 13.91 12.19
N GLU A 243 -24.49 14.91 11.33
CA GLU A 243 -25.67 15.36 10.58
C GLU A 243 -25.66 14.76 9.17
N TYR A 244 -26.82 14.39 8.64
CA TYR A 244 -26.95 13.76 7.32
C TYR A 244 -27.78 14.64 6.40
N SER A 245 -27.24 14.99 5.23
CA SER A 245 -28.00 15.72 4.20
C SER A 245 -28.94 14.80 3.42
N ALA A 246 -29.70 15.37 2.49
CA ALA A 246 -30.57 14.62 1.56
C ALA A 246 -29.80 13.72 0.57
N ARG A 247 -28.45 13.71 0.60
CA ARG A 247 -27.61 12.85 -0.24
C ARG A 247 -27.58 11.40 0.22
N PHE A 248 -27.96 11.12 1.47
CA PHE A 248 -27.96 9.77 2.02
C PHE A 248 -29.31 9.09 1.82
N SER A 249 -29.30 7.87 1.29
CA SER A 249 -30.43 6.96 1.47
C SER A 249 -30.61 6.59 2.95
N GLU A 250 -31.80 6.08 3.29
CA GLU A 250 -32.06 5.59 4.65
C GLU A 250 -31.11 4.45 5.03
N GLU A 251 -30.76 3.58 4.09
CA GLU A 251 -29.79 2.51 4.33
C GLU A 251 -28.36 3.03 4.48
N ALA A 252 -27.93 4.02 3.70
CA ALA A 252 -26.60 4.60 3.84
C ALA A 252 -26.45 5.31 5.18
N LYS A 253 -27.45 6.11 5.56
CA LYS A 253 -27.54 6.75 6.87
C LYS A 253 -27.55 5.74 8.02
N SER A 254 -28.32 4.66 7.87
CA SER A 254 -28.38 3.57 8.86
C SER A 254 -27.00 2.96 9.11
N LEU A 255 -26.29 2.55 8.06
CA LEU A 255 -24.96 1.95 8.22
C LEU A 255 -23.95 2.94 8.81
N CYS A 256 -23.94 4.18 8.32
CA CYS A 256 -23.06 5.22 8.85
C CYS A 256 -23.27 5.42 10.36
N LYS A 257 -24.53 5.51 10.83
CA LYS A 257 -24.83 5.63 12.26
C LYS A 257 -24.35 4.42 13.07
N MET A 258 -24.53 3.21 12.54
CA MET A 258 -24.08 2.00 13.21
C MET A 258 -22.55 1.91 13.31
N LEU A 259 -21.81 2.36 12.28
CA LEU A 259 -20.33 2.43 12.29
C LEU A 259 -19.81 3.60 13.14
N LEU A 260 -20.53 4.72 13.18
CA LEU A 260 -20.22 5.92 13.97
C LEU A 260 -20.82 5.88 15.38
N ALA A 261 -21.22 4.70 15.86
CA ALA A 261 -21.58 4.51 17.26
C ALA A 261 -20.37 4.85 18.15
N LYS A 262 -20.56 5.80 19.07
CA LYS A 262 -19.46 6.31 19.91
C LYS A 262 -18.97 5.29 20.94
N ASP A 263 -19.87 4.43 21.41
CA ASP A 263 -19.53 3.29 22.25
C ASP A 263 -19.10 2.11 21.34
N PRO A 264 -17.84 1.65 21.43
CA PRO A 264 -17.36 0.56 20.59
C PRO A 264 -18.06 -0.79 20.85
N SER A 265 -18.72 -0.98 22.00
CA SER A 265 -19.41 -2.24 22.32
C SER A 265 -20.71 -2.47 21.54
N VAL A 266 -21.29 -1.39 20.99
CA VAL A 266 -22.51 -1.41 20.17
C VAL A 266 -22.24 -0.96 18.72
N ARG A 267 -20.96 -0.81 18.36
CA ARG A 267 -20.55 -0.43 17.01
C ARG A 267 -20.55 -1.65 16.12
N VAL A 268 -21.24 -1.58 14.99
CA VAL A 268 -21.26 -2.70 14.02
C VAL A 268 -19.84 -3.04 13.57
N GLY A 269 -19.54 -4.33 13.53
CA GLY A 269 -18.19 -4.87 13.34
C GLY A 269 -17.46 -5.19 14.66
N CYS A 270 -18.05 -4.86 15.81
CA CYS A 270 -17.44 -5.07 17.13
C CYS A 270 -18.23 -6.02 18.04
N GLU A 271 -19.39 -6.54 17.60
CA GLU A 271 -20.29 -7.38 18.42
C GLU A 271 -19.90 -8.88 18.44
N GLY A 272 -18.79 -9.23 17.77
CA GLY A 272 -18.17 -10.56 17.79
C GLY A 272 -18.13 -11.29 16.44
N GLY A 273 -18.93 -10.86 15.48
CA GLY A 273 -18.93 -11.31 14.09
C GLY A 273 -18.02 -10.50 13.15
N GLY A 274 -17.52 -9.34 13.57
CA GLY A 274 -16.54 -8.58 12.80
C GLY A 274 -17.11 -8.11 11.46
N ALA A 275 -16.35 -8.29 10.37
CA ALA A 275 -16.78 -7.89 9.03
C ALA A 275 -18.12 -8.53 8.61
N SER A 276 -18.48 -9.72 9.11
CA SER A 276 -19.74 -10.38 8.75
C SER A 276 -20.98 -9.56 9.14
N GLU A 277 -20.92 -8.83 10.26
CA GLU A 277 -21.99 -7.93 10.71
C GLU A 277 -22.17 -6.77 9.72
N VAL A 278 -21.04 -6.17 9.29
CA VAL A 278 -21.01 -5.05 8.36
C VAL A 278 -21.52 -5.50 6.98
N LYS A 279 -21.04 -6.65 6.48
CA LYS A 279 -21.45 -7.23 5.20
C LYS A 279 -22.93 -7.62 5.15
N ALA A 280 -23.54 -7.93 6.28
CA ALA A 280 -24.96 -8.29 6.37
C ALA A 280 -25.90 -7.07 6.31
N HIS A 281 -25.38 -5.84 6.41
CA HIS A 281 -26.21 -4.65 6.40
C HIS A 281 -26.97 -4.48 5.04
N PRO A 282 -28.26 -4.07 5.05
CA PRO A 282 -29.08 -3.93 3.82
C PRO A 282 -28.52 -3.00 2.74
N LEU A 283 -27.63 -2.07 3.10
CA LEU A 283 -26.91 -1.22 2.14
C LEU A 283 -26.15 -2.07 1.10
N PHE A 284 -25.60 -3.21 1.50
CA PHE A 284 -24.83 -4.11 0.64
C PHE A 284 -25.68 -5.21 -0.01
N ARG A 285 -27.02 -5.12 0.01
CA ARG A 285 -27.92 -6.18 -0.50
C ARG A 285 -27.65 -6.61 -1.95
N PHE A 286 -27.08 -5.72 -2.77
CA PHE A 286 -26.74 -5.98 -4.17
C PHE A 286 -25.27 -6.33 -4.40
N ILE A 287 -24.45 -6.35 -3.35
CA ILE A 287 -23.04 -6.74 -3.43
C ILE A 287 -22.90 -8.22 -3.11
N ASN A 288 -22.45 -9.00 -4.10
CA ASN A 288 -22.01 -10.37 -3.85
C ASN A 288 -20.55 -10.35 -3.39
N PHE A 289 -20.33 -10.42 -2.08
CA PHE A 289 -18.98 -10.35 -1.49
C PHE A 289 -18.03 -11.45 -1.99
N LYS A 290 -18.52 -12.67 -2.27
CA LYS A 290 -17.65 -13.71 -2.84
C LYS A 290 -17.13 -13.36 -4.23
N ARG A 291 -17.97 -12.72 -5.07
CA ARG A 291 -17.55 -12.23 -6.39
C ARG A 291 -16.68 -10.99 -6.28
N LEU A 292 -16.93 -10.13 -5.29
CA LEU A 292 -16.09 -8.97 -5.00
C LEU A 292 -14.68 -9.41 -4.62
N GLU A 293 -14.54 -10.31 -3.64
CA GLU A 293 -13.28 -10.87 -3.13
C GLU A 293 -12.47 -11.58 -4.24
N ALA A 294 -13.17 -12.25 -5.16
CA ALA A 294 -12.56 -12.85 -6.34
C ALA A 294 -12.08 -11.82 -7.39
N GLY A 295 -12.47 -10.54 -7.27
CA GLY A 295 -12.17 -9.48 -8.23
C GLY A 295 -12.93 -9.62 -9.54
N ILE A 296 -14.16 -10.12 -9.49
CA ILE A 296 -15.00 -10.39 -10.68
C ILE A 296 -16.03 -9.27 -10.91
N LEU A 297 -16.35 -8.49 -9.88
CA LEU A 297 -17.26 -7.35 -10.03
C LEU A 297 -16.52 -6.18 -10.66
N GLU A 298 -17.10 -5.58 -11.69
CA GLU A 298 -16.56 -4.38 -12.31
C GLU A 298 -16.75 -3.17 -11.39
N ALA A 299 -15.72 -2.32 -11.29
CA ALA A 299 -15.81 -1.08 -10.54
C ALA A 299 -16.75 -0.09 -11.23
N PRO A 300 -17.57 0.68 -10.49
CA PRO A 300 -18.52 1.63 -11.06
C PRO A 300 -17.86 2.87 -11.68
N PHE A 301 -16.55 3.04 -11.48
CA PHE A 301 -15.74 4.09 -12.06
C PHE A 301 -14.39 3.52 -12.45
N ILE A 302 -13.98 3.74 -13.69
CA ILE A 302 -12.67 3.34 -14.21
C ILE A 302 -11.87 4.63 -14.49
N PRO A 303 -10.67 4.80 -13.91
CA PRO A 303 -9.80 5.93 -14.22
C PRO A 303 -9.43 5.98 -15.70
N ASP A 304 -9.35 7.18 -16.28
CA ASP A 304 -8.83 7.40 -17.63
C ASP A 304 -7.31 7.14 -17.63
N PRO A 305 -6.81 6.20 -18.45
CA PRO A 305 -5.38 5.89 -18.51
C PRO A 305 -4.50 7.05 -19.01
N GLN A 306 -5.09 8.07 -19.64
CA GLN A 306 -4.38 9.27 -20.08
C GLN A 306 -4.34 10.37 -19.02
N ALA A 307 -5.19 10.27 -17.99
CA ALA A 307 -5.28 11.26 -16.94
C ALA A 307 -4.27 10.99 -15.80
N ILE A 308 -3.86 12.05 -15.13
CA ILE A 308 -3.01 11.98 -13.93
C ILE A 308 -3.85 12.43 -12.73
N TYR A 309 -4.18 11.50 -11.85
CA TYR A 309 -5.03 11.74 -10.67
C TYR A 309 -4.22 12.18 -9.45
N CYS A 310 -3.38 13.19 -9.60
CA CYS A 310 -2.67 13.80 -8.49
C CYS A 310 -2.55 15.32 -8.70
N LYS A 311 -2.11 16.03 -7.66
CA LYS A 311 -1.71 17.43 -7.83
C LYS A 311 -0.47 17.51 -8.74
N ASP A 312 -0.30 18.64 -9.42
CA ASP A 312 0.85 18.84 -10.31
C ASP A 312 2.17 18.58 -9.57
N VAL A 313 3.16 18.02 -10.28
CA VAL A 313 4.47 17.69 -9.68
C VAL A 313 5.14 18.92 -9.08
N LEU A 314 4.87 20.10 -9.65
CA LEU A 314 5.36 21.40 -9.14
C LEU A 314 4.73 21.79 -7.80
N ASP A 315 3.53 21.31 -7.50
CA ASP A 315 2.83 21.54 -6.23
C ASP A 315 3.27 20.54 -5.13
N ILE A 316 4.08 19.54 -5.47
CA ILE A 316 4.67 18.63 -4.50
C ILE A 316 5.77 19.39 -3.77
N GLU A 317 5.45 19.93 -2.60
CA GLU A 317 6.38 20.69 -1.76
C GLU A 317 7.73 19.95 -1.64
N GLN A 318 8.84 20.62 -1.98
CA GLN A 318 10.16 20.04 -1.75
C GLN A 318 10.46 19.90 -0.26
N PHE A 319 11.12 18.81 0.11
CA PHE A 319 11.61 18.66 1.46
C PHE A 319 12.84 19.54 1.69
N SER A 320 12.88 20.24 2.82
CA SER A 320 14.13 20.83 3.29
C SER A 320 15.14 19.71 3.59
N THR A 321 16.37 19.92 3.14
CA THR A 321 17.47 18.99 3.38
C THR A 321 17.76 18.86 4.88
N VAL A 322 17.93 17.63 5.35
CA VAL A 322 18.23 17.37 6.76
C VAL A 322 19.72 17.63 7.03
N LYS A 323 20.03 18.80 7.62
CA LYS A 323 21.37 19.17 8.08
C LYS A 323 21.62 18.72 9.52
N GLY A 324 22.90 18.50 9.87
CA GLY A 324 23.33 18.20 11.24
C GLY A 324 23.01 16.78 11.73
N VAL A 325 22.77 15.83 10.82
CA VAL A 325 22.54 14.42 11.15
C VAL A 325 23.54 13.57 10.39
N GLU A 326 24.40 12.88 11.14
CA GLU A 326 25.34 11.90 10.63
C GLU A 326 24.83 10.49 10.91
N LEU A 327 25.05 9.58 9.96
CA LEU A 327 24.71 8.17 10.13
C LEU A 327 25.89 7.48 10.82
N GLU A 328 25.59 6.64 11.81
CA GLU A 328 26.58 5.91 12.62
C GLU A 328 26.51 4.41 12.31
N PRO A 329 27.57 3.64 12.55
CA PRO A 329 27.58 2.19 12.28
C PRO A 329 26.46 1.39 12.97
N LYS A 330 25.94 1.88 14.11
CA LYS A 330 24.80 1.24 14.78
C LYS A 330 23.52 1.27 13.93
N ASP A 331 23.39 2.25 13.04
CA ASP A 331 22.22 2.44 12.18
C ASP A 331 22.18 1.36 11.08
N ASP A 332 23.33 0.81 10.67
CA ASP A 332 23.44 -0.21 9.62
C ASP A 332 22.76 -1.52 10.01
N SER A 333 22.76 -1.85 11.31
CA SER A 333 22.03 -3.00 11.84
C SER A 333 20.52 -2.91 11.62
N PHE A 334 19.97 -1.69 11.62
CA PHE A 334 18.57 -1.43 11.32
C PHE A 334 18.31 -1.48 9.81
N TYR A 335 19.18 -0.86 9.00
CA TYR A 335 19.03 -0.87 7.54
C TYR A 335 19.04 -2.29 6.96
N SER A 336 19.89 -3.16 7.52
CA SER A 336 19.99 -4.57 7.14
C SER A 336 18.72 -5.36 7.45
N LYS A 337 17.99 -5.01 8.52
CA LYS A 337 16.71 -5.65 8.89
C LYS A 337 15.56 -5.26 7.96
N VAL A 338 15.61 -4.06 7.40
CA VAL A 338 14.60 -3.57 6.44
C VAL A 338 14.86 -4.14 5.05
N SER A 339 16.14 -4.25 4.65
CA SER A 339 16.55 -4.60 3.28
C SER A 339 16.60 -6.11 3.02
N THR A 340 15.43 -6.76 3.00
CA THR A 340 15.32 -8.23 2.82
C THR A 340 15.34 -8.70 1.36
N GLY A 341 15.42 -7.80 0.39
CA GLY A 341 15.44 -8.14 -1.03
C GLY A 341 14.02 -8.32 -1.57
N SER A 342 13.80 -9.39 -2.32
CA SER A 342 12.49 -9.72 -2.89
C SER A 342 11.55 -10.35 -1.86
N VAL A 343 10.27 -10.05 -1.95
CA VAL A 343 9.21 -10.71 -1.18
C VAL A 343 8.67 -11.88 -2.01
N PRO A 344 8.66 -13.12 -1.49
CA PRO A 344 8.48 -14.31 -2.32
C PRO A 344 7.19 -14.35 -3.17
N ILE A 345 6.03 -14.11 -2.56
CA ILE A 345 4.74 -14.25 -3.26
C ILE A 345 4.59 -13.18 -4.35
N PRO A 346 4.77 -11.87 -4.07
CA PRO A 346 4.64 -10.85 -5.11
C PRO A 346 5.70 -10.98 -6.21
N TRP A 347 6.92 -11.40 -5.88
CA TRP A 347 7.98 -11.66 -6.88
C TRP A 347 7.60 -12.81 -7.81
N GLN A 348 7.06 -13.92 -7.28
CA GLN A 348 6.62 -15.04 -8.11
C GLN A 348 5.43 -14.66 -8.99
N ASN A 349 4.46 -13.92 -8.45
CA ASN A 349 3.34 -13.39 -9.23
C ASN A 349 3.84 -12.48 -10.35
N GLU A 350 4.82 -11.60 -10.10
CA GLU A 350 5.46 -10.82 -11.15
C GLU A 350 6.05 -11.67 -12.28
N MET A 351 6.80 -12.72 -11.95
CA MET A 351 7.36 -13.60 -12.98
C MET A 351 6.27 -14.27 -13.82
N ILE A 352 5.11 -14.58 -13.22
CA ILE A 352 3.96 -15.17 -13.92
C ILE A 352 3.24 -14.12 -14.77
N ASP A 353 2.88 -12.98 -14.18
CA ASP A 353 2.11 -11.90 -14.83
C ASP A 353 2.84 -11.30 -16.04
N THR A 354 4.17 -11.29 -16.01
CA THR A 354 5.02 -10.77 -17.10
C THR A 354 5.45 -11.84 -18.09
N GLU A 355 4.84 -13.04 -18.01
CA GLU A 355 5.13 -14.22 -18.83
C GLU A 355 6.57 -14.76 -18.74
N CYS A 356 7.46 -14.13 -17.97
CA CYS A 356 8.84 -14.56 -17.74
C CYS A 356 8.92 -16.01 -17.23
N PHE A 357 8.01 -16.42 -16.35
CA PHE A 357 7.92 -17.80 -15.89
C PHE A 357 7.59 -18.75 -17.04
N LYS A 358 6.60 -18.43 -17.87
CA LYS A 358 6.18 -19.26 -19.00
C LYS A 358 7.29 -19.39 -20.05
N GLU A 359 8.00 -18.30 -20.34
CA GLU A 359 9.09 -18.28 -21.31
C GLU A 359 10.34 -19.02 -20.84
N LEU A 360 10.73 -18.84 -19.57
CA LEU A 360 11.98 -19.40 -19.05
C LEU A 360 11.82 -20.82 -18.46
N ASN A 361 10.61 -21.19 -18.03
CA ASN A 361 10.35 -22.47 -17.38
C ASN A 361 10.13 -23.62 -18.38
N VAL A 362 11.08 -23.82 -19.30
CA VAL A 362 11.01 -24.84 -20.35
C VAL A 362 11.66 -26.17 -19.93
N PHE A 363 11.13 -27.27 -20.46
CA PHE A 363 11.67 -28.63 -20.34
C PHE A 363 11.75 -29.25 -21.74
N HIS A 364 12.65 -30.20 -21.95
CA HIS A 364 12.72 -30.91 -23.22
C HIS A 364 11.56 -31.90 -23.36
N LEU A 365 10.95 -31.95 -24.56
CA LEU A 365 9.78 -32.81 -24.85
C LEU A 365 10.10 -34.30 -24.79
N ASP A 366 11.36 -34.67 -24.93
CA ASP A 366 11.88 -36.04 -24.85
C ASP A 366 12.11 -36.52 -23.41
N GLY A 367 11.78 -35.69 -22.40
CA GLY A 367 11.99 -36.00 -20.98
C GLY A 367 13.44 -35.85 -20.50
N THR A 368 14.34 -35.35 -21.36
CA THR A 368 15.72 -35.07 -20.96
C THR A 368 15.78 -33.85 -20.03
N VAL A 369 16.77 -33.86 -19.14
CA VAL A 369 17.00 -32.77 -18.19
C VAL A 369 17.68 -31.61 -18.93
N PRO A 370 17.10 -30.39 -18.91
CA PRO A 370 17.76 -29.21 -19.46
C PRO A 370 19.19 -29.03 -18.92
N PRO A 371 20.13 -28.48 -19.72
CA PRO A 371 21.52 -28.34 -19.29
C PRO A 371 21.71 -27.59 -17.97
N ASP A 372 20.86 -26.58 -17.71
CA ASP A 372 20.84 -25.83 -16.45
C ASP A 372 20.41 -26.66 -15.22
N LEU A 373 19.73 -27.78 -15.46
CA LEU A 373 19.25 -28.73 -14.46
C LEU A 373 20.13 -29.99 -14.34
N ASP A 374 21.13 -30.18 -15.21
CA ASP A 374 22.02 -31.34 -15.17
C ASP A 374 23.16 -31.11 -14.17
N TRP A 375 22.98 -31.67 -12.98
CA TRP A 375 23.94 -31.64 -11.87
C TRP A 375 25.24 -32.42 -12.15
N ARG A 376 25.31 -33.17 -13.26
CA ARG A 376 26.48 -33.99 -13.65
C ARG A 376 27.61 -33.20 -14.31
N GLY A 377 27.55 -31.87 -14.30
CA GLY A 377 28.70 -31.02 -14.61
C GLY A 377 29.07 -30.95 -16.09
N GLN A 378 28.11 -31.13 -17.01
CA GLN A 378 28.37 -30.76 -18.40
C GLN A 378 28.53 -29.24 -18.51
N PRO A 379 29.52 -28.75 -19.27
CA PRO A 379 29.67 -27.32 -19.49
C PRO A 379 28.39 -26.77 -20.08
N SER A 380 27.92 -25.65 -19.52
CA SER A 380 26.75 -24.94 -20.03
C SER A 380 26.95 -24.71 -21.53
N PRO A 381 26.04 -25.15 -22.41
CA PRO A 381 26.10 -24.75 -23.81
C PRO A 381 26.11 -23.20 -23.86
N PRO A 382 26.85 -22.59 -24.80
CA PRO A 382 26.94 -21.14 -24.88
C PRO A 382 25.51 -20.57 -24.89
N PRO A 383 25.22 -19.55 -24.07
CA PRO A 383 23.86 -19.06 -23.92
C PRO A 383 23.35 -18.67 -25.31
N LYS A 384 22.23 -19.27 -25.74
CA LYS A 384 21.48 -18.72 -26.87
C LYS A 384 21.18 -17.27 -26.50
N GLN A 385 21.56 -16.33 -27.37
CA GLN A 385 21.33 -14.90 -27.16
C GLN A 385 19.87 -14.67 -26.78
N GLY A 386 19.64 -14.41 -25.50
CA GLY A 386 18.32 -14.50 -24.89
C GLY A 386 18.25 -13.64 -23.64
N LEU A 387 17.02 -13.43 -23.17
CA LEU A 387 16.60 -12.50 -22.13
C LEU A 387 17.57 -12.44 -20.93
N LEU A 388 18.12 -13.57 -20.47
CA LEU A 388 19.07 -13.67 -19.34
C LEU A 388 20.31 -12.74 -19.46
N GLN A 389 20.81 -12.50 -20.67
CA GLN A 389 21.93 -11.56 -20.88
C GLN A 389 21.47 -10.08 -20.81
N ARG A 390 20.19 -9.78 -21.09
CA ARG A 390 19.56 -8.48 -20.79
C ARG A 390 19.24 -8.31 -19.30
N LEU A 391 18.97 -9.41 -18.59
CA LEU A 391 18.61 -9.43 -17.17
C LEU A 391 19.83 -9.16 -16.25
N PHE A 392 21.00 -9.72 -16.59
CA PHE A 392 22.15 -9.72 -15.67
C PHE A 392 23.49 -9.33 -16.33
N GLY A 393 23.52 -9.02 -17.62
CA GLY A 393 24.75 -8.69 -18.34
C GLY A 393 25.12 -7.22 -18.29
N ARG A 394 25.74 -6.76 -17.19
CA ARG A 394 26.79 -5.72 -17.25
C ARG A 394 27.74 -5.87 -16.06
N GLN A 395 28.84 -6.59 -16.27
CA GLN A 395 30.13 -6.23 -15.67
C GLN A 395 31.28 -6.85 -16.48
N ASP A 396 31.99 -5.96 -17.17
CA ASP A 396 33.45 -5.88 -17.32
C ASP A 396 33.84 -5.41 -18.72
N CYS A 397 33.91 -4.10 -18.87
CA CYS A 397 34.89 -3.48 -19.74
C CYS A 397 35.64 -2.47 -18.88
N CYS A 398 36.76 -2.93 -18.28
CA CYS A 398 37.83 -2.05 -17.84
C CYS A 398 38.31 -1.24 -19.05
N GLY A 399 38.13 0.07 -18.99
CA GLY A 399 38.66 1.02 -19.95
C GLY A 399 38.50 2.42 -19.40
N ASN A 400 39.59 2.97 -18.88
CA ASN A 400 39.75 4.33 -18.35
C ASN A 400 38.87 5.37 -19.05
N CYS A 401 37.91 5.95 -18.33
CA CYS A 401 37.46 7.32 -18.54
C CYS A 401 37.11 7.93 -17.18
N SER A 402 37.77 9.04 -16.88
CA SER A 402 37.54 9.90 -15.73
C SER A 402 36.11 10.44 -15.69
N ASP A 403 35.41 10.23 -14.57
CA ASP A 403 34.12 10.86 -14.28
C ASP A 403 34.33 12.36 -14.08
N SER A 404 33.73 13.15 -14.97
CA SER A 404 33.36 14.55 -14.69
C SER A 404 31.83 14.60 -14.65
N GLU A 405 31.32 15.12 -13.55
CA GLU A 405 29.89 15.29 -13.27
C GLU A 405 29.32 16.40 -14.18
N GLU A 406 28.41 16.07 -15.09
CA GLU A 406 27.45 17.03 -15.62
C GLU A 406 26.06 16.39 -15.69
N GLU A 407 25.11 17.02 -14.98
CA GLU A 407 23.68 16.75 -15.05
C GLU A 407 23.14 17.04 -16.46
N PRO A 408 22.26 16.21 -17.04
CA PRO A 408 21.47 16.64 -18.19
C PRO A 408 20.25 17.43 -17.72
N THR A 409 20.28 18.72 -18.00
CA THR A 409 19.14 19.63 -17.98
C THR A 409 18.24 19.38 -19.20
N ARG A 410 16.91 19.36 -18.96
CA ARG A 410 15.78 19.56 -19.93
C ARG A 410 15.55 18.42 -20.94
N LEU A 411 14.32 18.04 -21.32
CA LEU A 411 13.00 18.69 -21.38
C LEU A 411 11.90 17.85 -20.72
#